data_AF-A0A4Q2CYS9-F1
#
_entry.id   AF-A0A4Q2CYS9-F1
#
_cell.length_a   1.000
_cell.length_b   1.000
_cell.length_c   1.000
_cell.angle_alpha   90.00
_cell.angle_beta   90.00
_cell.angle_gamma   90.00
#
_symmetry.space_group_name_H-M   'P 1'
#
loop_
_entity.id
_entity.type
_entity.pdbx_description
1 polymer ?
#
loop_
_entity_poly.entity_id
_entity_poly.type
_entity_poly.pdbx_seq_one_letter_code
_entity_poly.pdbx_strand_id
1 'polypeptide(L)'
;MVFIAHPIAPGGNRDDKINSYVLDPTSADFNTFCLLYTNFVNQTIRGLYPNPTGILRRNLIKNLGFFYSGIADAGCEEIFPYGQL
;
A
#
# COMPACT_ATOMS: atom_id res chain seq x y z
N MET A 1 -10.45 15.60 12.53
CA MET A 1 -10.29 14.39 11.70
C MET A 1 -11.52 13.52 11.88
N VAL A 2 -12.17 13.06 10.80
CA VAL A 2 -13.42 12.28 10.88
C VAL A 2 -13.25 11.01 11.73
N PHE A 3 -12.07 10.39 11.70
CA PHE A 3 -11.71 9.20 12.48
C PHE A 3 -11.98 9.30 13.98
N ILE A 4 -11.76 10.47 14.59
CA ILE A 4 -11.86 10.64 16.06
C ILE A 4 -13.29 10.49 16.56
N ALA A 5 -14.29 10.75 15.71
CA ALA A 5 -15.69 10.59 16.09
C ALA A 5 -16.04 9.12 16.40
N HIS A 6 -15.53 8.19 15.60
CA HIS A 6 -15.75 6.76 15.73
C HIS A 6 -14.50 5.98 15.29
N PRO A 7 -13.52 5.78 16.18
CA PRO A 7 -12.31 5.04 15.85
C PRO A 7 -12.61 3.60 15.44
N ILE A 8 -12.00 3.14 14.35
CA ILE A 8 -12.16 1.77 13.84
C ILE A 8 -10.80 1.21 13.42
N ALA A 9 -10.53 -0.04 13.80
CA ALA A 9 -9.34 -0.76 13.36
C ALA A 9 -9.57 -1.42 11.99
N PRO A 10 -8.55 -1.52 11.13
CA PRO A 10 -8.68 -2.12 9.81
C PRO A 10 -8.99 -3.63 9.90
N GLY A 11 -9.73 -4.14 8.92
CA GLY A 11 -10.22 -5.51 8.92
C GLY A 11 -11.28 -5.73 7.85
N GLY A 12 -11.90 -6.90 7.89
CA GLY A 12 -12.96 -7.28 6.96
C GLY A 12 -13.78 -8.44 7.51
N ASN A 13 -14.96 -8.64 6.93
CA ASN A 13 -15.75 -9.83 7.24
C ASN A 13 -15.04 -11.07 6.70
N ARG A 14 -15.11 -12.16 7.46
CA ARG A 14 -14.50 -13.45 7.10
C ARG A 14 -15.57 -14.48 6.74
N ASP A 15 -15.13 -15.49 5.99
CA ASP A 15 -15.90 -16.68 5.59
C ASP A 15 -17.23 -16.37 4.90
N ASP A 16 -17.28 -15.28 4.13
CA ASP A 16 -18.48 -14.80 3.42
C ASP A 16 -19.73 -14.63 4.31
N LYS A 17 -19.52 -14.33 5.60
CA LYS A 17 -20.59 -14.12 6.59
C LYS A 17 -20.83 -12.63 6.85
N ILE A 18 -22.07 -12.28 7.16
CA ILE A 18 -22.40 -10.98 7.76
C ILE A 18 -22.08 -11.01 9.27
N ASN A 19 -21.86 -9.84 9.87
CA ASN A 19 -21.56 -9.70 11.31
C ASN A 19 -20.33 -10.50 11.77
N SER A 20 -19.33 -10.65 10.91
CA SER A 20 -18.11 -11.44 11.17
C SER A 20 -16.83 -10.61 10.96
N TYR A 21 -16.85 -9.32 11.32
CA TYR A 21 -15.70 -8.45 11.14
C TYR A 21 -14.52 -8.92 12.01
N VAL A 22 -13.42 -9.28 11.36
CA VAL A 22 -12.18 -9.68 12.02
C VAL A 22 -11.11 -8.64 11.69
N LEU A 23 -10.42 -8.21 12.74
CA LEU A 23 -9.30 -7.28 12.62
C LEU A 23 -8.18 -7.91 11.79
N ASP A 24 -7.55 -7.12 10.93
CA ASP A 24 -6.36 -7.52 10.20
C ASP A 24 -5.12 -6.89 10.85
N PRO A 25 -4.33 -7.64 11.64
CA PRO A 25 -3.15 -7.10 12.32
C PRO A 25 -2.00 -6.78 11.35
N THR A 26 -2.11 -7.17 10.07
CA THR A 26 -1.09 -6.88 9.04
C THR A 26 -1.44 -5.65 8.20
N SER A 27 -2.66 -5.16 8.33
CA SER A 27 -3.12 -3.96 7.63
C SER A 27 -2.54 -2.70 8.28
N ALA A 28 -2.26 -1.70 7.44
CA ALA A 28 -1.83 -0.40 7.92
C ALA A 28 -3.01 0.38 8.55
N ASP A 29 -2.68 1.24 9.49
CA ASP A 29 -3.59 2.17 10.17
C ASP A 29 -3.08 3.61 10.05
N PHE A 30 -3.74 4.55 10.75
CA PHE A 30 -3.33 5.95 10.73
C PHE A 30 -1.98 6.23 11.42
N ASN A 31 -1.44 5.29 12.20
CA ASN A 31 -0.14 5.42 12.87
C ASN A 31 0.99 4.79 12.04
N THR A 32 0.67 3.99 11.04
CA THR A 32 1.62 3.19 10.25
C THR A 32 1.57 3.56 8.77
N PHE A 33 1.56 4.86 8.46
CA PHE A 33 1.46 5.35 7.08
C PHE A 33 2.51 4.76 6.12
N CYS A 34 3.76 4.56 6.56
CA CYS A 34 4.78 3.93 5.71
C CYS A 34 4.51 2.44 5.46
N LEU A 35 3.81 1.74 6.37
CA LEU A 35 3.32 0.39 6.11
C LEU A 35 2.26 0.39 5.00
N LEU A 36 1.38 1.40 4.96
CA LEU A 36 0.40 1.54 3.88
C LEU A 36 1.11 1.68 2.53
N TYR A 37 2.09 2.58 2.44
CA TYR A 37 2.91 2.77 1.23
C TYR A 37 3.61 1.48 0.81
N THR A 38 4.31 0.82 1.75
CA THR A 38 5.06 -0.39 1.43
C THR A 38 4.15 -1.56 1.04
N ASN A 39 2.99 -1.73 1.69
CA ASN A 39 2.01 -2.75 1.31
C ASN A 39 1.42 -2.48 -0.08
N PHE A 40 1.08 -1.22 -0.39
CA PHE A 40 0.59 -0.87 -1.72
C PHE A 40 1.60 -1.24 -2.81
N VAL A 41 2.86 -0.86 -2.63
CA VAL A 41 3.90 -1.11 -3.65
C VAL A 41 4.30 -2.59 -3.69
N ASN A 42 4.55 -3.24 -2.54
CA ASN A 42 5.07 -4.62 -2.49
C ASN A 42 4.01 -5.71 -2.58
N GLN A 43 2.74 -5.42 -2.29
CA GLN A 43 1.66 -6.41 -2.39
C GLN A 43 0.73 -6.08 -3.55
N THR A 44 0.13 -4.88 -3.57
CA THR A 44 -0.85 -4.53 -4.60
C THR A 44 -0.20 -4.41 -5.98
N ILE A 45 0.83 -3.58 -6.13
CA ILE A 45 1.48 -3.36 -7.43
C ILE A 45 2.24 -4.61 -7.89
N ARG A 46 3.03 -5.23 -7.01
CA ARG A 46 3.74 -6.48 -7.35
C ARG A 46 2.81 -7.67 -7.60
N GLY A 47 1.65 -7.72 -6.96
CA GLY A 47 0.64 -8.75 -7.22
C GLY A 47 0.04 -8.61 -8.62
N LEU A 48 -0.19 -7.38 -9.08
CA LEU A 48 -0.69 -7.11 -10.44
C LEU A 48 0.39 -7.27 -11.52
N TYR A 49 1.63 -6.88 -11.21
CA TYR A 49 2.76 -6.92 -12.12
C TYR A 49 3.94 -7.69 -11.49
N PRO A 50 3.86 -9.03 -11.45
CA PRO A 50 4.89 -9.83 -10.78
C PRO A 50 6.22 -9.86 -11.53
N ASN A 51 6.19 -9.76 -12.86
CA ASN A 51 7.40 -9.78 -13.70
C ASN A 51 7.24 -8.89 -14.96
N PRO A 52 7.14 -7.56 -14.80
CA PRO A 52 6.99 -6.65 -15.93
C PRO A 52 8.29 -6.57 -16.73
N THR A 53 8.19 -6.41 -18.04
CA THR A 53 9.33 -6.28 -18.95
C THR A 53 9.19 -5.03 -19.84
N GLY A 54 10.27 -4.70 -20.56
CA GLY A 54 10.28 -3.65 -21.57
C GLY A 54 9.69 -2.31 -21.10
N ILE A 55 8.77 -1.77 -21.91
CA ILE A 55 8.14 -0.46 -21.67
C ILE A 55 7.32 -0.46 -20.37
N LEU A 56 6.65 -1.58 -20.04
CA LEU A 56 5.84 -1.67 -18.83
C LEU A 56 6.72 -1.53 -17.57
N ARG A 57 7.83 -2.27 -17.49
CA ARG A 57 8.78 -2.16 -16.35
C ARG A 57 9.31 -0.74 -16.22
N ARG A 58 9.78 -0.15 -17.32
CA ARG A 58 10.31 1.23 -17.34
C ARG A 58 9.27 2.24 -16.87
N ASN A 59 8.02 2.11 -17.31
CA ASN A 59 6.95 3.02 -16.91
C ASN A 59 6.50 2.79 -15.46
N LEU A 60 6.52 1.55 -14.96
CA LEU A 60 6.27 1.27 -13.55
C LEU A 60 7.33 1.91 -12.65
N ILE A 61 8.62 1.81 -12.99
CA ILE A 61 9.69 2.47 -12.22
C ILE A 61 9.44 3.99 -12.13
N LYS A 62 9.12 4.63 -13.26
CA LYS A 62 8.83 6.07 -13.30
C LYS A 62 7.60 6.46 -12.48
N ASN A 63 6.49 5.75 -12.67
CA ASN A 63 5.24 6.09 -11.98
C ASN A 63 5.30 5.79 -10.48
N LEU A 64 6.07 4.79 -10.05
CA LEU A 64 6.32 4.55 -8.63
C LEU A 64 7.17 5.66 -8.01
N GLY A 65 8.16 6.18 -8.74
CA GLY A 65 8.89 7.37 -8.31
C GLY A 65 7.99 8.62 -8.21
N PHE A 66 7.09 8.83 -9.17
CA PHE A 66 6.10 9.92 -9.09
C PHE A 66 5.12 9.72 -7.92
N PHE A 67 4.66 8.50 -7.69
CA PHE A 67 3.80 8.17 -6.55
C PHE A 67 4.50 8.47 -5.22
N TYR A 68 5.77 8.05 -5.05
CA TYR A 68 6.57 8.37 -3.87
C TYR A 68 6.79 9.87 -3.72
N SER A 69 7.04 10.60 -4.82
CA SER A 69 7.26 12.05 -4.74
C SER A 69 6.08 12.82 -4.13
N GLY A 70 4.85 12.31 -4.28
CA GLY A 70 3.65 12.88 -3.64
C GLY A 70 3.57 12.66 -2.13
N ILE A 71 4.41 11.80 -1.56
CA ILE A 71 4.45 11.47 -0.14
C ILE A 71 5.86 11.61 0.48
N ALA A 72 6.81 12.25 -0.22
CA ALA A 72 8.21 12.32 0.20
C ALA A 72 8.38 12.96 1.61
N ASP A 73 7.49 13.89 1.96
CA ASP A 73 7.50 14.57 3.27
C ASP A 73 6.91 13.72 4.41
N ALA A 74 6.39 12.51 4.13
CA ALA A 74 5.80 11.62 5.13
C ALA A 74 6.82 10.81 5.93
N GLY A 75 8.13 10.94 5.64
CA GLY A 75 9.20 10.27 6.38
C GLY A 75 9.39 8.79 6.05
N CYS A 76 8.82 8.30 4.94
CA CYS A 76 9.00 6.94 4.46
C CYS A 76 10.23 6.82 3.57
N GLU A 77 10.84 5.63 3.51
CA GLU A 77 11.89 5.33 2.52
C GLU A 77 11.26 4.92 1.19
N GLU A 78 11.76 5.46 0.08
CA GLU A 78 11.34 5.03 -1.26
C GLU A 78 11.76 3.58 -1.51
N ILE A 79 10.84 2.76 -2.04
CA ILE A 79 11.14 1.37 -2.38
C ILE A 79 11.07 1.11 -3.88
N PHE A 80 11.95 0.23 -4.35
CA PHE A 80 12.19 0.00 -5.78
C PHE A 80 11.89 -1.45 -6.18
N PRO A 81 10.61 -1.87 -6.27
CA PRO A 81 10.24 -3.28 -6.51
C PRO A 81 10.73 -3.84 -7.85
N TYR A 82 11.09 -2.95 -8.78
CA TYR A 82 11.59 -3.30 -10.11
C TYR A 82 12.98 -2.70 -10.40
N GLY A 83 13.67 -2.17 -9.38
CA GLY A 83 14.93 -1.44 -9.52
C GLY A 83 14.77 0.03 -9.90
N GLN A 84 15.89 0.68 -10.18
CA GLN A 84 16.01 2.10 -10.55
C GLN A 84 16.37 2.27 -12.03
N LEU A 85 16.18 3.48 -12.57
CA LEU A 85 16.61 3.88 -13.92
C LEU A 85 17.94 4.63 -13.89
#